data_AF-A0A737SDI6-F1
#
_entry.id   AF-A0A737SDI6-F1
#
_cell.length_a   1.000
_cell.length_b   1.000
_cell.length_c   1.000
_cell.angle_alpha   90.00
_cell.angle_beta   90.00
_cell.angle_gamma   90.00
#
_symmetry.space_group_name_H-M   'P 1'
#
loop_
_entity.id
_entity.type
_entity.pdbx_description
1 polymer ?
#
loop_
_entity_poly.entity_id
_entity_poly.type
_entity_poly.pdbx_seq_one_letter_code
_entity_poly.pdbx_strand_id
1 'polypeptide(L)'
;APALTKEEFHGNRLLWLAAVDKLIESFGEVCVLPLPSDAGHRLFPSVPFREGERRRQKTTLTEQKYSRQREREAERRELEYQTCFAQAQIDLAFHTPATVGSWLSRWSGVVEEHDLETIFWGWCGRFPSLSSFDRFFWQEEPLWRLIFEAGEAGRGAPVQVRALEQWMIPNKLENAI
;
A
#
# COMPACT_ATOMS: atom_id res chain seq x y z
N ALA A 1 19.36 13.36 47.22
CA ALA A 1 18.91 11.96 47.37
C ALA A 1 18.82 11.66 48.85
N PRO A 2 17.79 10.96 49.34
CA PRO A 2 17.73 10.60 50.76
C PRO A 2 18.79 9.53 51.00
N ALA A 3 19.93 9.94 51.56
CA ALA A 3 20.86 9.01 52.17
C ALA A 3 20.36 8.79 53.61
N LEU A 4 20.16 7.54 54.00
CA LEU A 4 19.83 7.16 55.38
C LEU A 4 20.70 7.95 56.36
N THR A 5 20.07 8.58 57.34
CA THR A 5 20.83 9.18 58.45
C THR A 5 21.58 8.07 59.21
N LYS A 6 22.73 8.38 59.82
CA LYS A 6 23.56 7.37 60.51
C LYS A 6 22.76 6.55 61.54
N GLU A 7 21.76 7.16 62.15
CA GLU A 7 20.88 6.54 63.16
C GLU A 7 19.90 5.52 62.55
N GLU A 8 19.33 5.79 61.37
CA GLU A 8 18.45 4.86 60.64
C GLU A 8 19.23 3.66 60.06
N PHE A 9 20.51 3.84 59.75
CA PHE A 9 21.39 2.77 59.27
C PHE A 9 21.63 1.69 60.33
N HIS A 10 21.70 2.06 61.61
CA HIS A 10 21.95 1.12 62.70
C HIS A 10 20.75 0.19 62.98
N GLY A 11 19.52 0.69 62.86
CA GLY A 11 18.31 -0.13 62.98
C GLY A 11 18.00 -0.99 61.75
N ASN A 12 18.54 -0.61 60.58
CA ASN A 12 18.15 -1.18 59.29
C ASN A 12 19.29 -1.88 58.51
N ARG A 13 20.36 -2.25 59.22
CA ARG A 13 21.59 -2.83 58.65
C ARG A 13 21.34 -4.10 57.83
N LEU A 14 20.42 -4.97 58.26
CA LEU A 14 20.10 -6.21 57.56
C LEU A 14 19.42 -5.96 56.22
N LEU A 15 18.48 -4.99 56.16
CA LEU A 15 17.83 -4.61 54.89
C LEU A 15 18.80 -3.92 53.95
N TRP A 16 19.73 -3.12 54.49
CA TRP A 16 20.79 -2.50 53.67
C TRP A 16 21.74 -3.54 53.06
N LEU A 17 22.18 -4.54 53.84
CA LEU A 17 23.01 -5.63 53.33
C LEU A 17 22.26 -6.46 52.28
N ALA A 18 21.00 -6.82 52.55
CA ALA A 18 20.17 -7.52 51.57
C ALA A 18 19.98 -6.72 50.27
N ALA A 19 19.86 -5.39 50.35
CA ALA A 19 19.78 -4.51 49.19
C ALA A 19 21.08 -4.51 48.36
N VAL A 20 22.24 -4.52 49.03
CA VAL A 20 23.55 -4.60 48.38
C VAL A 20 23.78 -5.97 47.75
N ASP A 21 23.47 -7.04 48.47
CA ASP A 21 23.57 -8.41 47.94
C ASP A 21 22.71 -8.55 46.69
N LYS A 22 21.48 -8.01 46.71
CA LYS A 22 20.60 -7.99 45.53
C LYS A 22 21.15 -7.18 44.36
N LEU A 23 21.79 -6.05 44.64
CA LEU A 23 22.43 -5.22 43.62
C LEU A 23 23.62 -5.96 42.97
N ILE A 24 24.42 -6.67 43.77
CA ILE A 24 25.56 -7.46 43.30
C ILE A 24 25.08 -8.69 42.51
N GLU A 25 24.10 -9.43 43.04
CA GLU A 25 23.48 -10.57 42.36
C GLU A 25 22.92 -10.20 40.98
N SER A 26 22.33 -9.02 40.86
CA SER A 26 21.76 -8.50 39.61
C SER A 26 22.78 -7.76 38.74
N PHE A 27 24.06 -7.71 39.13
CA PHE A 27 25.11 -6.95 38.44
C PHE A 27 24.72 -5.49 38.15
N GLY A 28 23.94 -4.88 39.04
CA GLY A 28 23.48 -3.49 38.89
C GLY A 28 22.17 -3.30 38.14
N GLU A 29 21.50 -4.36 37.66
CA GLU A 29 20.18 -4.26 37.00
C GLU A 29 19.05 -3.94 37.98
N VAL A 30 19.18 -4.31 39.26
CA VAL A 30 18.13 -4.12 40.28
C VAL A 30 18.67 -3.33 41.46
N CYS A 31 18.21 -2.08 41.62
CA CYS A 31 18.50 -1.25 42.77
C CYS A 31 17.27 -1.12 43.67
N VAL A 32 17.35 -1.65 44.89
CA VAL A 32 16.25 -1.63 45.86
C VAL A 32 16.54 -0.66 47.00
N LEU A 33 15.48 -0.07 47.57
CA LEU A 33 15.61 0.74 48.77
C LEU A 33 16.22 -0.10 49.91
N PRO A 34 17.07 0.49 50.76
CA PRO A 34 17.29 1.93 50.92
C PRO A 34 18.50 2.47 50.14
N LEU A 35 19.00 1.75 49.12
CA LEU A 35 20.10 2.25 48.30
C LEU A 35 19.67 3.47 47.47
N PRO A 36 20.59 4.44 47.24
CA PRO A 36 20.34 5.53 46.33
C PRO A 36 19.95 5.02 44.94
N SER A 37 18.95 5.64 44.31
CA SER A 37 18.45 5.24 42.98
C SER A 37 19.55 5.22 41.89
N ASP A 38 20.59 6.03 42.06
CA ASP A 38 21.73 6.12 41.15
C ASP A 38 22.90 5.18 41.51
N ALA A 39 22.80 4.41 42.60
CA ALA A 39 23.85 3.50 43.04
C ALA A 39 24.17 2.41 42.00
N GLY A 40 23.13 1.86 41.35
CA GLY A 40 23.31 0.88 40.27
C GLY A 40 24.07 1.46 39.07
N HIS A 41 23.70 2.66 38.60
CA HIS A 41 24.37 3.30 37.47
C HIS A 41 25.81 3.74 37.78
N ARG A 42 26.09 4.15 39.02
CA ARG A 42 27.45 4.56 39.45
C ARG A 42 28.40 3.38 39.61
N LEU A 43 27.91 2.28 40.19
CA LEU A 43 28.74 1.09 40.45
C LEU A 43 28.84 0.17 39.22
N PHE A 44 27.81 0.16 38.36
CA PHE A 44 27.75 -0.67 37.16
C PHE A 44 27.42 0.18 35.91
N PRO A 45 28.37 0.99 35.42
CA PRO A 45 28.14 1.89 34.28
C PRO A 45 27.85 1.16 32.96
N SER A 46 28.18 -0.13 32.85
CA SER A 46 27.87 -0.95 31.68
C SER A 46 26.38 -1.29 31.55
N VAL A 47 25.62 -1.28 32.66
CA VAL A 47 24.17 -1.58 32.67
C VAL A 47 23.37 -0.56 31.85
N PRO A 48 23.42 0.77 32.15
CA PRO A 48 22.68 1.75 31.35
C PRO A 48 23.15 1.79 29.90
N PHE A 49 24.42 1.48 29.62
CA PHE A 49 24.93 1.35 28.25
C PHE A 49 24.28 0.17 27.51
N ARG A 50 24.24 -1.03 28.12
CA ARG A 50 23.59 -2.22 27.55
C ARG A 50 22.09 -2.02 27.37
N GLU A 51 21.42 -1.36 28.31
CA GLU A 51 20.00 -1.00 28.20
C GLU A 51 19.76 -0.03 27.05
N GLY A 52 20.61 1.00 26.91
CA GLY A 52 20.58 1.93 25.79
C GLY A 52 20.75 1.23 24.45
N GLU A 53 21.72 0.32 24.34
CA GLU A 53 21.95 -0.48 23.13
C GLU A 53 20.79 -1.43 22.83
N ARG A 54 20.26 -2.15 23.84
CA ARG A 54 19.05 -2.99 23.69
C ARG A 54 17.87 -2.16 23.18
N ARG A 55 17.68 -0.96 23.72
CA ARG A 55 16.61 -0.04 23.30
C ARG A 55 16.80 0.42 21.86
N ARG A 56 18.02 0.83 21.48
CA ARG A 56 18.37 1.23 20.10
C ARG A 56 18.12 0.08 19.12
N GLN A 57 18.64 -1.10 19.41
CA GLN A 57 18.44 -2.29 18.58
C GLN A 57 16.96 -2.63 18.43
N LYS A 58 16.18 -2.56 19.52
CA LYS A 58 14.74 -2.79 19.46
C LYS A 58 14.04 -1.77 18.55
N THR A 59 14.40 -0.48 18.64
CA THR A 59 13.87 0.56 17.75
C THR A 59 14.22 0.27 16.29
N THR A 60 15.49 -0.01 15.98
CA THR A 60 15.94 -0.34 14.62
C THR A 60 15.21 -1.55 14.04
N LEU A 61 15.06 -2.62 14.80
CA LEU A 61 14.33 -3.81 14.35
C LEU A 61 12.85 -3.51 14.09
N THR A 62 12.24 -2.67 14.92
CA THR A 62 10.85 -2.24 14.77
C THR A 62 10.67 -1.39 13.51
N GLU A 63 11.56 -0.42 13.29
CA GLU A 63 11.58 0.41 12.08
C GLU A 63 11.75 -0.42 10.81
N GLN A 64 12.71 -1.36 10.81
CA GLN A 64 12.93 -2.28 9.69
C GLN A 64 11.71 -3.13 9.39
N LYS A 65 11.02 -3.66 10.43
CA LYS A 65 9.79 -4.43 10.26
C LYS A 65 8.72 -3.60 9.54
N TYR A 66 8.47 -2.38 9.99
CA TYR A 66 7.47 -1.52 9.39
C TYR A 66 7.87 -1.00 8.01
N SER A 67 9.16 -0.77 7.75
CA SER A 67 9.65 -0.43 6.40
C SER A 67 9.32 -1.54 5.42
N ARG A 68 9.74 -2.78 5.74
CA ARG A 68 9.48 -3.96 4.89
C ARG A 68 7.99 -4.21 4.68
N GLN A 69 7.17 -3.97 5.71
CA GLN A 69 5.74 -4.10 5.57
C GLN A 69 5.17 -3.08 4.57
N ARG A 70 5.56 -1.80 4.67
CA ARG A 70 5.11 -0.76 3.75
C ARG A 70 5.57 -1.00 2.32
N GLU A 71 6.82 -1.43 2.13
CA GLU A 71 7.36 -1.80 0.82
C GLU A 71 6.53 -2.92 0.18
N ARG A 72 6.27 -4.00 0.91
CA ARG A 72 5.43 -5.12 0.42
C ARG A 72 4.00 -4.70 0.10
N GLU A 73 3.42 -3.82 0.91
CA GLU A 73 2.08 -3.29 0.65
C GLU A 73 2.07 -2.40 -0.60
N ALA A 74 3.09 -1.59 -0.81
CA ALA A 74 3.23 -0.77 -2.01
C ALA A 74 3.41 -1.63 -3.27
N GLU A 75 4.30 -2.62 -3.23
CA GLU A 75 4.51 -3.58 -4.34
C GLU A 75 3.22 -4.35 -4.66
N ARG A 76 2.46 -4.76 -3.64
CA ARG A 76 1.17 -5.43 -3.83
C ARG A 76 0.16 -4.52 -4.51
N ARG A 77 0.03 -3.27 -4.04
CA ARG A 77 -0.90 -2.29 -4.64
C ARG A 77 -0.54 -2.01 -6.10
N GLU A 78 0.75 -1.87 -6.40
CA GLU A 78 1.23 -1.68 -7.78
C GLU A 78 0.85 -2.89 -8.65
N LEU A 79 1.12 -4.12 -8.18
CA LEU A 79 0.76 -5.32 -8.93
C LEU A 79 -0.74 -5.47 -9.13
N GLU A 80 -1.54 -5.17 -8.10
CA GLU A 80 -3.00 -5.17 -8.18
C GLU A 80 -3.48 -4.14 -9.22
N TYR A 81 -2.90 -2.94 -9.22
CA TYR A 81 -3.20 -1.90 -10.20
C TYR A 81 -2.86 -2.35 -11.63
N GLN A 82 -1.64 -2.85 -11.86
CA GLN A 82 -1.21 -3.36 -13.16
C GLN A 82 -2.09 -4.51 -13.65
N THR A 83 -2.56 -5.36 -12.74
CA THR A 83 -3.48 -6.46 -13.06
C THR A 83 -4.84 -5.91 -13.49
N CYS A 84 -5.40 -4.94 -12.75
CA CYS A 84 -6.65 -4.27 -13.11
C CYS A 84 -6.55 -3.55 -14.46
N PHE A 85 -5.45 -2.83 -14.70
CA PHE A 85 -5.17 -2.16 -15.97
C PHE A 85 -5.14 -3.15 -17.14
N ALA A 86 -4.39 -4.25 -16.99
CA ALA A 86 -4.32 -5.29 -18.00
C ALA A 86 -5.69 -5.96 -18.25
N GLN A 87 -6.46 -6.20 -17.19
CA GLN A 87 -7.82 -6.72 -17.30
C GLN A 87 -8.76 -5.74 -18.02
N ALA A 88 -8.68 -4.44 -17.73
CA ALA A 88 -9.47 -3.42 -18.40
C ALA A 88 -9.15 -3.37 -19.91
N GLN A 89 -7.87 -3.48 -20.27
CA GLN A 89 -7.44 -3.54 -21.67
C GLN A 89 -7.95 -4.79 -22.38
N ILE A 90 -7.87 -5.96 -21.74
CA ILE A 90 -8.38 -7.22 -22.29
C ILE A 90 -9.90 -7.15 -22.45
N ASP A 91 -10.61 -6.68 -21.43
CA ASP A 91 -12.07 -6.53 -21.42
C ASP A 91 -12.53 -5.61 -22.56
N LEU A 92 -11.85 -4.47 -22.76
CA LEU A 92 -12.16 -3.53 -23.86
C LEU A 92 -12.09 -4.20 -25.24
N ALA A 93 -11.17 -5.14 -25.45
CA ALA A 93 -11.05 -5.86 -26.72
C ALA A 93 -12.31 -6.68 -27.07
N PHE A 94 -13.17 -6.98 -26.09
CA PHE A 94 -14.44 -7.68 -26.27
C PHE A 94 -15.65 -6.77 -26.46
N HIS A 95 -15.47 -5.45 -26.40
CA HIS A 95 -16.52 -4.48 -26.62
C HIS A 95 -16.58 -3.98 -28.08
N THR A 96 -17.81 -3.72 -28.54
CA THR A 96 -18.07 -2.92 -29.75
C THR A 96 -18.20 -1.43 -29.38
N PRO A 97 -18.03 -0.51 -30.33
CA PRO A 97 -18.40 0.91 -30.16
C PRO A 97 -19.75 1.10 -29.47
N ALA A 98 -20.79 0.39 -29.90
CA ALA A 98 -22.12 0.49 -29.29
C ALA A 98 -22.21 0.07 -27.81
N THR A 99 -21.28 -0.73 -27.30
CA THR A 99 -21.29 -1.30 -25.92
C THR A 99 -20.17 -0.77 -25.03
N VAL A 100 -19.30 0.10 -25.55
CA VAL A 100 -18.11 0.62 -24.84
C VAL A 100 -18.47 1.44 -23.59
N GLY A 101 -19.69 1.98 -23.49
CA GLY A 101 -20.19 2.63 -22.27
C GLY A 101 -20.24 1.69 -21.06
N SER A 102 -20.56 0.41 -21.26
CA SER A 102 -20.59 -0.58 -20.18
C SER A 102 -19.19 -0.87 -19.63
N TRP A 103 -18.19 -0.86 -20.50
CA TRP A 103 -16.78 -0.99 -20.11
C TRP A 103 -16.35 0.18 -19.21
N LEU A 104 -16.66 1.43 -19.61
CA LEU A 104 -16.31 2.60 -18.81
C LEU A 104 -16.96 2.54 -17.43
N SER A 105 -18.26 2.22 -17.34
CA SER A 105 -18.95 2.12 -16.04
C SER A 105 -18.35 1.05 -15.11
N ARG A 106 -17.77 -0.02 -15.68
CA ARG A 106 -17.15 -1.10 -14.91
C ARG A 106 -15.79 -0.69 -14.34
N TRP A 107 -14.99 0.02 -15.13
CA TRP A 107 -13.60 0.33 -14.78
C TRP A 107 -13.40 1.73 -14.20
N SER A 108 -14.39 2.63 -14.33
CA SER A 108 -14.37 3.96 -13.72
C SER A 108 -14.21 3.85 -12.20
N GLY A 109 -13.17 4.47 -11.65
CA GLY A 109 -12.85 4.44 -10.22
C GLY A 109 -12.04 3.20 -9.77
N VAL A 110 -11.77 2.24 -10.65
CA VAL A 110 -10.85 1.12 -10.41
C VAL A 110 -9.49 1.40 -11.05
N VAL A 111 -9.50 1.94 -12.27
CA VAL A 111 -8.31 2.36 -13.03
C VAL A 111 -8.39 3.87 -13.22
N GLU A 112 -7.24 4.55 -13.23
CA GLU A 112 -7.16 5.99 -13.43
C GLU A 112 -7.71 6.39 -14.81
N GLU A 113 -8.35 7.56 -14.90
CA GLU A 113 -9.02 8.02 -16.13
C GLU A 113 -8.04 8.16 -17.30
N HIS A 114 -6.82 8.64 -17.03
CA HIS A 114 -5.76 8.78 -18.05
C HIS A 114 -5.34 7.44 -18.67
N ASP A 115 -5.30 6.40 -17.84
CA ASP A 115 -4.93 5.06 -18.27
C ASP A 115 -6.05 4.42 -19.09
N LEU A 116 -7.31 4.62 -18.67
CA LEU A 116 -8.47 4.21 -19.45
C LEU A 116 -8.53 4.94 -20.81
N GLU A 117 -8.22 6.24 -20.84
CA GLU A 117 -8.15 7.02 -22.08
C GLU A 117 -7.07 6.49 -23.02
N THR A 118 -5.91 6.12 -22.48
CA THR A 118 -4.80 5.55 -23.25
C THR A 118 -5.21 4.23 -23.91
N ILE A 119 -5.85 3.33 -23.15
CA ILE A 119 -6.35 2.06 -23.66
C ILE A 119 -7.45 2.30 -24.72
N PHE A 120 -8.38 3.23 -24.45
CA PHE A 120 -9.46 3.59 -25.36
C PHE A 120 -8.94 4.05 -26.72
N TRP A 121 -7.97 4.96 -26.77
CA TRP A 121 -7.40 5.45 -28.03
C TRP A 121 -6.70 4.34 -28.84
N GLY A 122 -6.02 3.41 -28.18
CA GLY A 122 -5.44 2.24 -28.85
C GLY A 122 -6.49 1.30 -29.45
N TRP A 123 -7.67 1.23 -28.83
CA TRP A 123 -8.80 0.43 -29.28
C TRP A 123 -9.62 1.11 -30.39
N CYS A 124 -9.81 2.44 -30.33
CA CYS A 124 -10.60 3.22 -31.30
C CYS A 124 -10.17 3.00 -32.75
N GLY A 125 -8.86 2.96 -32.99
CA GLY A 125 -8.30 2.77 -34.33
C GLY A 125 -8.62 1.42 -34.99
N ARG A 126 -9.24 0.49 -34.27
CA ARG A 126 -9.65 -0.82 -34.79
C ARG A 126 -10.99 -0.79 -35.53
N PHE A 127 -11.86 0.18 -35.26
CA PHE A 127 -13.25 0.14 -35.72
C PHE A 127 -13.53 1.12 -36.86
N PRO A 128 -14.13 0.65 -37.98
CA PRO A 128 -14.49 1.53 -39.09
C PRO A 128 -15.49 2.63 -38.74
N SER A 129 -16.43 2.40 -37.81
CA SER A 129 -17.37 3.45 -37.36
C SER A 129 -16.67 4.63 -36.66
N LEU A 130 -15.45 4.39 -36.16
CA LEU A 130 -14.64 5.37 -35.45
C LEU A 130 -13.50 5.91 -36.32
N SER A 131 -13.50 5.67 -37.64
CA SER A 131 -12.39 6.11 -38.52
C SER A 131 -12.20 7.63 -38.57
N SER A 132 -13.24 8.40 -38.29
CA SER A 132 -13.20 9.87 -38.19
C SER A 132 -12.93 10.37 -36.76
N PHE A 133 -12.74 9.46 -35.80
CA PHE A 133 -12.55 9.77 -34.39
C PHE A 133 -11.06 10.08 -34.14
N ASP A 134 -10.68 11.34 -34.35
CA ASP A 134 -9.28 11.78 -34.24
C ASP A 134 -8.94 12.27 -32.83
N ARG A 135 -7.94 11.66 -32.20
CA ARG A 135 -7.41 12.07 -30.90
C ARG A 135 -7.06 13.55 -30.84
N PHE A 136 -6.57 14.15 -31.92
CA PHE A 136 -6.22 15.58 -31.94
C PHE A 136 -7.42 16.50 -31.79
N PHE A 137 -8.59 16.12 -32.29
CA PHE A 137 -9.80 16.93 -32.20
C PHE A 137 -10.44 16.87 -30.80
N TRP A 138 -10.16 15.81 -30.05
CA TRP A 138 -10.87 15.46 -28.81
C TRP A 138 -10.01 15.59 -27.54
N GLN A 139 -8.85 16.27 -27.58
CA GLN A 139 -7.87 16.28 -26.48
C GLN A 139 -8.36 16.91 -25.16
N GLU A 140 -9.33 17.83 -25.21
CA GLU A 140 -9.83 18.54 -24.02
C GLU A 140 -11.11 17.93 -23.45
N GLU A 141 -11.64 16.89 -24.10
CA GLU A 141 -12.92 16.31 -23.73
C GLU A 141 -12.73 15.14 -22.74
N PRO A 142 -13.56 15.04 -21.69
CA PRO A 142 -13.42 14.00 -20.68
C PRO A 142 -13.78 12.62 -21.25
N LEU A 143 -13.22 11.55 -20.68
CA LEU A 143 -13.32 10.20 -21.24
C LEU A 143 -14.78 9.74 -21.39
N TRP A 144 -15.65 10.09 -20.44
CA TRP A 144 -17.07 9.72 -20.52
C TRP A 144 -17.77 10.28 -21.77
N ARG A 145 -17.35 11.46 -22.24
CA ARG A 145 -17.91 12.08 -23.45
C ARG A 145 -17.41 11.39 -24.69
N LEU A 146 -16.11 11.07 -24.75
CA LEU A 146 -15.51 10.30 -25.84
C LEU A 146 -16.20 8.95 -26.02
N ILE A 147 -16.42 8.25 -24.90
CA ILE A 147 -17.09 6.95 -24.84
C ILE A 147 -18.56 7.05 -25.27
N PHE A 148 -19.25 8.12 -24.87
CA PHE A 148 -20.63 8.38 -25.29
C PHE A 148 -20.72 8.58 -26.81
N GLU A 149 -19.88 9.45 -27.37
CA GLU A 149 -19.84 9.75 -28.81
C GLU A 149 -19.43 8.53 -29.64
N ALA A 150 -18.44 7.76 -29.19
CA ALA A 150 -18.08 6.49 -29.81
C ALA A 150 -19.24 5.48 -29.78
N GLY A 151 -20.01 5.48 -28.68
CA GLY A 151 -21.23 4.70 -28.54
C GLY A 151 -22.30 5.07 -29.56
N GLU A 152 -22.54 6.36 -29.76
CA GLU A 152 -23.49 6.87 -30.75
C GLU A 152 -23.03 6.60 -32.18
N ALA A 153 -21.75 6.81 -32.49
CA ALA A 153 -21.16 6.48 -33.79
C ALA A 153 -21.33 4.99 -34.12
N GLY A 154 -21.08 4.11 -33.14
CA GLY A 154 -21.30 2.67 -33.26
C GLY A 154 -22.76 2.28 -33.46
N ARG A 155 -23.69 2.92 -32.75
CA ARG A 155 -25.14 2.64 -32.88
C ARG A 155 -25.70 3.15 -34.21
N GLY A 156 -25.23 4.31 -34.67
CA GLY A 156 -25.62 4.98 -35.91
C GLY A 156 -24.97 4.41 -37.17
N ALA A 157 -23.93 3.58 -37.04
CA ALA A 157 -23.28 2.95 -38.18
C ALA A 157 -24.21 2.01 -38.97
N PRO A 158 -24.03 1.88 -40.30
CA PRO A 158 -24.80 0.95 -41.13
C PRO A 158 -24.75 -0.48 -40.60
N VAL A 159 -25.81 -1.25 -40.81
CA VAL A 159 -25.94 -2.63 -40.31
C VAL A 159 -24.76 -3.51 -40.75
N GLN A 160 -24.24 -3.30 -41.96
CA GLN A 160 -23.10 -4.04 -42.50
C GLN A 160 -21.81 -3.74 -41.73
N VAL A 161 -21.60 -2.46 -41.36
CA VAL A 161 -20.45 -2.03 -40.55
C VAL A 161 -20.57 -2.62 -39.15
N ARG A 162 -21.74 -2.53 -38.52
CA ARG A 162 -21.97 -3.10 -37.19
C ARG A 162 -21.76 -4.61 -37.15
N ALA A 163 -22.22 -5.32 -38.19
CA ALA A 163 -21.98 -6.76 -38.32
C ALA A 163 -20.47 -7.06 -38.47
N LEU A 164 -19.76 -6.31 -39.31
CA LEU A 164 -18.30 -6.43 -39.47
C LEU A 164 -17.58 -6.19 -38.13
N GLU A 165 -17.89 -5.12 -37.43
CA GLU A 165 -17.30 -4.78 -36.12
C GLU A 165 -17.57 -5.85 -35.07
N GLN A 166 -18.76 -6.46 -35.12
CA GLN A 166 -19.05 -7.62 -34.29
C GLN A 166 -18.11 -8.77 -34.62
N TRP A 167 -17.82 -9.08 -35.89
CA TRP A 167 -16.85 -10.11 -36.27
C TRP A 167 -15.39 -9.79 -35.89
N MET A 168 -15.02 -8.51 -35.73
CA MET A 168 -13.67 -8.08 -35.35
C MET A 168 -13.32 -8.32 -33.87
N ILE A 169 -14.31 -8.63 -33.05
CA ILE A 169 -14.11 -8.95 -31.62
C ILE A 169 -13.67 -10.42 -31.46
N PRO A 170 -12.57 -10.68 -30.73
CA PRO A 170 -12.07 -12.04 -30.47
C PRO A 170 -13.10 -12.94 -29.76
N ASN A 171 -12.98 -14.27 -29.98
CA ASN A 171 -13.81 -15.34 -29.38
C ASN A 171 -15.33 -15.18 -29.52
N LYS A 172 -15.86 -15.73 -30.62
CA LYS A 172 -17.29 -15.98 -30.82
C LYS A 172 -17.67 -17.37 -30.34
N LEU A 173 -17.45 -17.66 -29.05
CA LEU A 173 -18.02 -18.87 -28.48
C LEU A 173 -19.55 -18.67 -28.47
N GLU A 174 -20.19 -19.12 -29.54
CA GLU A 174 -21.61 -19.42 -29.52
C GLU A 174 -21.76 -20.46 -28.42
N ASN A 175 -22.52 -20.12 -27.37
CA ASN A 175 -22.96 -21.09 -26.38
C ASN A 175 -23.83 -22.11 -27.12
N ALA A 176 -23.21 -23.13 -27.69
CA ALA A 176 -23.87 -24.34 -28.13
C ALA A 176 -24.43 -24.98 -26.85
N ILE A 177 -25.72 -24.78 -26.64
CA ILE A 177 -26.54 -25.46 -25.63
C ILE A 177 -26.58 -26.95 -25.98
#